data_AF-A0A419EMI8-F1
#
_entry.id   AF-A0A419EMI8-F1
#
_cell.length_a   1.000
_cell.length_b   1.000
_cell.length_c   1.000
_cell.angle_alpha   90.00
_cell.angle_beta   90.00
_cell.angle_gamma   90.00
#
_symmetry.space_group_name_H-M   'P 1'
#
loop_
_entity.id
_entity.type
_entity.pdbx_description
1 polymer ?
#
loop_
_entity_poly.entity_id
_entity_poly.type
_entity_poly.pdbx_seq_one_letter_code
_entity_poly.pdbx_strand_id
1 'polypeptide(L)'
;MMEGKFEKLEKLNVPALDEILGVPFRVLKDGFVRVVDYLGTDESIVQAARVSYGKGTKKLREDEALIRYLLRHQHTTPFEMCEIKLHLRVPMDCWRQWIRHRTANVNEYSTRYSIAIDATETTLPDEWRTQAINNRQGSAGFLDAAVGEGLTKDEEELHKLSRQIYDKRISAGVAREQARKDLPLSTYTEAYWKIDLHNLLNFLHLRMELNAQLEIRNYAEVICNEIVKRWVPMTWKAYWDYMMDSMTFSGLEIKIITEMINGDKKRIIDYGKENGWLAEDGLPKKQNRELFEFEEKLEKLKLNKPW
;
A
#
# COMPACT_ATOMS: atom_id res chain seq x y z
N MET A 1 -21.39 -46.30 -14.02
CA MET A 1 -20.61 -45.56 -13.01
C MET A 1 -19.18 -45.50 -13.52
N MET A 2 -18.70 -44.33 -13.96
CA MET A 2 -17.27 -44.17 -14.26
C MET A 2 -16.54 -44.21 -12.92
N GLU A 3 -15.72 -45.24 -12.71
CA GLU A 3 -14.71 -45.25 -11.65
C GLU A 3 -13.72 -44.13 -11.93
N GLY A 4 -14.06 -42.92 -11.47
CA GLY A 4 -13.22 -41.74 -11.59
C GLY A 4 -12.00 -41.92 -10.70
N LYS A 5 -10.87 -42.31 -11.30
CA LYS A 5 -9.56 -42.16 -10.66
C LYS A 5 -9.35 -40.66 -10.43
N PHE A 6 -9.55 -40.20 -9.21
CA PHE A 6 -9.13 -38.86 -8.81
C PHE A 6 -7.61 -38.77 -8.99
N GLU A 7 -7.17 -37.81 -9.81
CA GLU A 7 -5.75 -37.52 -9.99
C GLU A 7 -5.20 -36.92 -8.69
N LYS A 8 -4.05 -37.41 -8.23
CA LYS A 8 -3.37 -36.83 -7.07
C LYS A 8 -2.88 -35.44 -7.46
N LEU A 9 -3.36 -34.41 -6.78
CA LEU A 9 -2.91 -33.04 -7.01
C LEU A 9 -1.57 -32.80 -6.28
N GLU A 10 -0.64 -32.15 -6.96
CA GLU A 10 0.58 -31.61 -6.37
C GLU A 10 0.37 -30.15 -5.96
N LYS A 11 1.04 -29.72 -4.88
CA LYS A 11 0.98 -28.32 -4.45
C LYS A 11 1.78 -27.48 -5.46
N LEU A 12 1.13 -26.48 -6.05
CA LEU A 12 1.82 -25.47 -6.84
C LEU A 12 2.78 -24.69 -5.93
N ASN A 13 4.00 -24.46 -6.42
CA ASN A 13 5.00 -23.66 -5.73
C ASN A 13 5.70 -22.68 -6.69
N VAL A 14 6.36 -21.69 -6.10
CA VAL A 14 7.10 -20.65 -6.79
C VAL A 14 8.52 -20.69 -6.25
N PRO A 15 9.48 -21.28 -6.98
CA PRO A 15 10.84 -21.48 -6.48
C PRO A 15 11.49 -20.20 -5.93
N ALA A 16 11.30 -19.07 -6.62
CA ALA A 16 11.84 -17.78 -6.18
C ALA A 16 11.23 -17.26 -4.86
N LEU A 17 9.98 -17.64 -4.54
CA LEU A 17 9.35 -17.30 -3.27
C LEU A 17 9.73 -18.31 -2.18
N ASP A 18 9.86 -19.59 -2.54
CA ASP A 18 10.30 -20.67 -1.64
C ASP A 18 11.68 -20.38 -1.04
N GLU A 19 12.59 -19.79 -1.82
CA GLU A 19 13.93 -19.35 -1.38
C GLU A 19 13.91 -18.31 -0.25
N ILE A 20 12.83 -17.53 -0.11
CA ILE A 20 12.73 -16.45 0.88
C ILE A 20 11.71 -16.75 1.99
N LEU A 21 11.17 -17.97 2.05
CA LEU A 21 10.32 -18.39 3.16
C LEU A 21 11.09 -18.34 4.47
N GLY A 22 10.53 -17.63 5.46
CA GLY A 22 11.17 -17.46 6.75
C GLY A 22 12.34 -16.46 6.77
N VAL A 23 12.72 -15.86 5.64
CA VAL A 23 13.79 -14.86 5.55
C VAL A 23 13.20 -13.46 5.77
N PRO A 24 13.69 -12.68 6.75
CA PRO A 24 13.19 -11.32 6.99
C PRO A 24 13.86 -10.30 6.05
N PHE A 25 13.03 -9.45 5.43
CA PHE A 25 13.45 -8.21 4.79
C PHE A 25 13.36 -7.07 5.81
N ARG A 26 14.48 -6.43 6.12
CA ARG A 26 14.52 -5.32 7.09
C ARG A 26 13.82 -4.09 6.51
N VAL A 27 13.03 -3.42 7.34
CA VAL A 27 12.33 -2.18 7.01
C VAL A 27 12.43 -1.26 8.21
N LEU A 28 12.74 0.02 8.00
CA LEU A 28 13.01 0.97 9.08
C LEU A 28 14.18 0.50 9.97
N LYS A 29 14.30 1.06 11.18
CA LYS A 29 15.41 0.78 12.10
C LYS A 29 15.40 -0.66 12.64
N ASP A 30 14.24 -1.14 13.08
CA ASP A 30 14.11 -2.45 13.73
C ASP A 30 12.90 -3.25 13.23
N GLY A 31 12.32 -2.83 12.12
CA GLY A 31 11.20 -3.51 11.49
C GLY A 31 11.62 -4.58 10.51
N PHE A 32 10.65 -5.40 10.12
CA PHE A 32 10.80 -6.33 9.01
C PHE A 32 9.47 -6.80 8.43
N VAL A 33 9.56 -7.34 7.21
CA VAL A 33 8.55 -8.20 6.59
C VAL A 33 9.16 -9.57 6.33
N ARG A 34 8.44 -10.64 6.67
CA ARG A 34 8.89 -12.02 6.43
C ARG A 34 7.73 -12.85 5.88
N VAL A 35 7.95 -13.55 4.78
CA VAL A 35 6.96 -14.50 4.25
C VAL A 35 6.94 -15.74 5.13
N VAL A 36 5.74 -16.15 5.57
CA VAL A 36 5.54 -17.31 6.44
C VAL A 36 4.98 -18.47 5.65
N ASP A 37 4.01 -18.19 4.78
CA ASP A 37 3.37 -19.17 3.91
C ASP A 37 2.63 -18.45 2.78
N TYR A 38 2.31 -19.17 1.71
CA TYR A 38 1.48 -18.69 0.61
C TYR A 38 0.68 -19.83 -0.01
N LEU A 39 -0.39 -19.46 -0.68
CA LEU A 39 -1.28 -20.32 -1.44
C LEU A 39 -1.46 -19.72 -2.84
N GLY A 40 -1.31 -20.54 -3.86
CA GLY A 40 -1.57 -20.15 -5.23
C GLY A 40 -0.41 -19.39 -5.90
N THR A 41 -0.52 -19.26 -7.22
CA THR A 41 0.47 -18.70 -8.15
C THR A 41 -0.26 -18.00 -9.31
N ASP A 42 0.45 -17.41 -10.27
CA ASP A 42 -0.16 -16.91 -11.52
C ASP A 42 -0.99 -18.02 -12.23
N GLU A 43 -0.52 -19.27 -12.22
CA GLU A 43 -1.25 -20.42 -12.75
C GLU A 43 -2.57 -20.68 -12.01
N SER A 44 -2.64 -20.39 -10.71
CA SER A 44 -3.85 -20.55 -9.91
C SER A 44 -4.93 -19.54 -10.32
N ILE A 45 -4.53 -18.30 -10.62
CA ILE A 45 -5.40 -17.25 -11.14
C ILE A 45 -5.98 -17.67 -12.49
N VAL A 46 -5.09 -18.15 -13.37
CA VAL A 46 -5.44 -18.61 -14.71
C VAL A 46 -6.37 -19.83 -14.64
N GLN A 47 -6.08 -20.80 -13.76
CA GLN A 47 -6.91 -21.96 -13.54
C GLN A 47 -8.30 -21.55 -13.07
N ALA A 48 -8.40 -20.68 -12.06
CA ALA A 48 -9.66 -20.20 -11.51
C ALA A 48 -10.52 -19.48 -12.57
N ALA A 49 -9.91 -18.59 -13.35
CA ALA A 49 -10.61 -17.89 -14.44
C ALA A 49 -11.09 -18.84 -15.55
N ARG A 50 -10.39 -19.96 -15.75
CA ARG A 50 -10.69 -20.97 -16.77
C ARG A 50 -11.59 -22.10 -16.28
N VAL A 51 -11.96 -22.16 -15.00
CA VAL A 51 -13.05 -23.07 -14.58
C VAL A 51 -14.33 -22.75 -15.37
N SER A 52 -14.49 -21.50 -15.84
CA SER A 52 -15.54 -21.09 -16.77
C SER A 52 -15.36 -21.58 -18.23
N TYR A 53 -14.17 -22.01 -18.64
CA TYR A 53 -13.81 -22.44 -19.99
C TYR A 53 -12.91 -23.69 -19.91
N GLY A 54 -13.52 -24.89 -19.96
CA GLY A 54 -12.92 -26.19 -19.65
C GLY A 54 -11.50 -26.50 -20.19
N LYS A 55 -10.87 -27.56 -19.64
CA LYS A 55 -9.48 -27.98 -19.88
C LYS A 55 -9.07 -27.90 -21.37
N GLY A 56 -8.40 -26.81 -21.76
CA GLY A 56 -7.67 -26.69 -23.01
C GLY A 56 -6.16 -26.67 -22.73
N THR A 57 -5.36 -27.31 -23.58
CA THR A 57 -3.89 -27.25 -23.60
C THR A 57 -3.41 -25.83 -23.90
N LYS A 58 -2.61 -25.19 -23.04
CA LYS A 58 -2.29 -23.75 -23.19
C LYS A 58 -0.81 -23.43 -23.10
N LYS A 59 -0.43 -22.31 -23.74
CA LYS A 59 0.93 -21.76 -23.84
C LYS A 59 1.09 -20.59 -22.86
N LEU A 60 2.29 -20.42 -22.28
CA LEU A 60 2.66 -19.33 -21.35
C LEU A 60 2.18 -17.92 -21.78
N ARG A 61 2.25 -17.61 -23.09
CA ARG A 61 1.82 -16.31 -23.64
C ARG A 61 0.31 -16.07 -23.52
N GLU A 62 -0.50 -17.13 -23.53
CA GLU A 62 -1.95 -17.04 -23.36
C GLU A 62 -2.35 -16.80 -21.91
N ASP A 63 -1.51 -17.21 -20.96
CA ASP A 63 -1.72 -17.05 -19.53
C ASP A 63 -1.50 -15.59 -19.10
N GLU A 64 -0.38 -15.00 -19.51
CA GLU A 64 -0.09 -13.58 -19.28
C GLU A 64 -1.17 -12.68 -19.90
N ALA A 65 -1.58 -12.96 -21.14
CA ALA A 65 -2.64 -12.20 -21.81
C ALA A 65 -3.97 -12.27 -21.05
N LEU A 66 -4.31 -13.44 -20.48
CA LEU A 66 -5.51 -13.62 -19.67
C LEU A 66 -5.42 -12.83 -18.36
N ILE A 67 -4.31 -12.92 -17.61
CA ILE A 67 -4.12 -12.17 -16.35
C ILE A 67 -4.27 -10.66 -16.62
N ARG A 68 -3.62 -10.17 -17.67
CA ARG A 68 -3.75 -8.76 -18.09
C ARG A 68 -5.18 -8.38 -18.44
N TYR A 69 -5.91 -9.26 -19.14
CA TYR A 69 -7.32 -9.04 -19.45
C TYR A 69 -8.17 -8.95 -18.17
N LEU A 70 -7.97 -9.88 -17.22
CA LEU A 70 -8.72 -9.92 -15.97
C LEU A 70 -8.51 -8.65 -15.15
N LEU A 71 -7.26 -8.22 -14.98
CA LEU A 71 -6.96 -7.04 -14.18
C LEU A 71 -7.50 -5.75 -14.82
N ARG A 72 -7.31 -5.59 -16.14
CA ARG A 72 -7.81 -4.42 -16.89
C ARG A 72 -9.34 -4.27 -16.82
N HIS A 73 -10.08 -5.37 -16.78
CA HIS A 73 -11.55 -5.37 -16.71
C HIS A 73 -12.08 -5.60 -15.29
N GLN A 74 -11.22 -5.50 -14.27
CA GLN A 74 -11.59 -5.64 -12.86
C GLN A 74 -12.32 -6.97 -12.57
N HIS A 75 -11.93 -8.05 -13.25
CA HIS A 75 -12.34 -9.41 -12.90
C HIS A 75 -11.45 -9.89 -11.75
N THR A 76 -11.81 -9.51 -10.53
CA THR A 76 -10.95 -9.64 -9.33
C THR A 76 -11.00 -11.01 -8.67
N THR A 77 -12.12 -11.73 -8.79
CA THR A 77 -12.32 -13.01 -8.07
C THR A 77 -11.28 -14.10 -8.37
N PRO A 78 -10.69 -14.23 -9.58
CA PRO A 78 -9.60 -15.19 -9.78
C PRO A 78 -8.33 -14.86 -8.98
N PHE A 79 -8.08 -13.58 -8.68
CA PHE A 79 -6.93 -13.17 -7.87
C PHE A 79 -7.12 -13.52 -6.39
N GLU A 80 -8.35 -13.57 -5.89
CA GLU A 80 -8.66 -13.98 -4.50
C GLU A 80 -8.32 -15.45 -4.20
N MET A 81 -8.05 -16.25 -5.23
CA MET A 81 -7.60 -17.66 -5.09
C MET A 81 -6.13 -17.78 -4.68
N CYS A 82 -5.40 -16.66 -4.64
CA CYS A 82 -4.04 -16.58 -4.14
C CYS A 82 -4.03 -15.88 -2.77
N GLU A 83 -3.37 -16.46 -1.77
CA GLU A 83 -3.23 -15.88 -0.43
C GLU A 83 -1.77 -15.87 0.03
N ILE A 84 -1.41 -14.89 0.85
CA ILE A 84 -0.09 -14.84 1.50
C ILE A 84 -0.25 -14.54 3.00
N LYS A 85 0.63 -15.16 3.81
CA LYS A 85 0.76 -14.90 5.24
C LYS A 85 2.13 -14.29 5.52
N LEU A 86 2.12 -13.07 6.03
CA LEU A 86 3.31 -12.32 6.41
C LEU A 86 3.45 -12.29 7.93
N HIS A 87 4.70 -12.31 8.40
CA HIS A 87 5.08 -11.92 9.75
C HIS A 87 5.72 -10.53 9.67
N LEU A 88 5.15 -9.59 10.39
CA LEU A 88 5.51 -8.18 10.35
C LEU A 88 6.03 -7.78 11.73
N ARG A 89 7.10 -6.99 11.75
CA ARG A 89 7.51 -6.20 12.90
C ARG A 89 7.45 -4.75 12.49
N VAL A 90 6.61 -3.96 13.14
CA VAL A 90 6.21 -2.63 12.66
C VAL A 90 5.89 -1.68 13.84
N PRO A 91 6.18 -0.37 13.77
CA PRO A 91 5.77 0.59 14.79
C PRO A 91 4.24 0.70 14.91
N MET A 92 3.70 0.94 16.12
CA MET A 92 2.25 0.94 16.35
C MET A 92 1.50 2.05 15.58
N ASP A 93 2.10 3.22 15.35
CA ASP A 93 1.51 4.30 14.54
C ASP A 93 1.31 3.87 13.07
N CYS A 94 2.31 3.20 12.48
CA CYS A 94 2.24 2.58 11.17
C CYS A 94 1.24 1.41 11.17
N TRP A 95 1.28 0.57 12.19
CA TRP A 95 0.35 -0.56 12.34
C TRP A 95 -1.11 -0.12 12.35
N ARG A 96 -1.45 0.97 13.06
CA ARG A 96 -2.82 1.51 13.11
C ARG A 96 -3.36 1.94 11.76
N GLN A 97 -2.50 2.31 10.81
CA GLN A 97 -2.89 2.56 9.42
C GLN A 97 -3.07 1.24 8.67
N TRP A 98 -2.22 0.27 8.93
CA TRP A 98 -2.26 -1.06 8.34
C TRP A 98 -3.58 -1.78 8.63
N ILE A 99 -4.02 -1.83 9.90
CA ILE A 99 -5.20 -2.64 10.29
C ILE A 99 -6.52 -2.13 9.69
N ARG A 100 -6.53 -0.92 9.12
CA ARG A 100 -7.70 -0.36 8.41
C ARG A 100 -8.09 -1.17 7.18
N HIS A 101 -7.19 -2.02 6.68
CA HIS A 101 -7.43 -2.97 5.60
C HIS A 101 -8.15 -4.22 6.13
N ARG A 102 -9.49 -4.09 6.23
CA ARG A 102 -10.40 -5.03 6.92
C ARG A 102 -10.54 -6.40 6.27
N THR A 103 -10.10 -6.56 5.03
CA THR A 103 -10.21 -7.82 4.27
C THR A 103 -9.08 -8.80 4.56
N ALA A 104 -8.20 -8.47 5.51
CA ALA A 104 -7.15 -9.37 5.99
C ALA A 104 -7.50 -10.05 7.32
N ASN A 105 -6.84 -11.18 7.59
CA ASN A 105 -6.83 -11.81 8.91
C ASN A 105 -5.57 -11.39 9.68
N VAL A 106 -5.75 -10.97 10.93
CA VAL A 106 -4.70 -10.37 11.75
C VAL A 106 -4.60 -11.11 13.08
N ASN A 107 -3.37 -11.36 13.54
CA ASN A 107 -3.08 -11.71 14.93
C ASN A 107 -1.86 -10.92 15.42
N GLU A 108 -2.04 -10.10 16.45
CA GLU A 108 -1.02 -9.17 16.94
C GLU A 108 -0.47 -9.62 18.30
N TYR A 109 0.82 -9.38 18.51
CA TYR A 109 1.48 -9.50 19.79
C TYR A 109 0.79 -8.65 20.87
N SER A 110 0.18 -9.34 21.84
CA SER A 110 -0.55 -8.69 22.92
C SER A 110 0.37 -8.35 24.10
N THR A 111 0.61 -7.06 24.29
CA THR A 111 1.30 -6.53 25.47
C THR A 111 0.47 -6.65 26.76
N ARG A 112 -0.72 -7.29 26.73
CA ARG A 112 -1.50 -7.64 27.94
C ARG A 112 -0.93 -8.91 28.57
N TYR A 113 -0.53 -9.85 27.71
CA TYR A 113 -0.01 -11.15 28.10
C TYR A 113 1.51 -11.19 28.10
N SER A 114 2.17 -10.29 27.38
CA SER A 114 3.63 -10.33 27.23
C SER A 114 4.27 -8.97 27.53
N ILE A 115 5.59 -8.97 27.77
CA ILE A 115 6.37 -7.76 27.98
C ILE A 115 6.44 -6.98 26.66
N ALA A 116 6.31 -5.65 26.71
CA ALA A 116 6.40 -4.82 25.52
C ALA A 116 7.82 -4.92 24.91
N ILE A 117 7.86 -4.97 23.58
CA ILE A 117 9.10 -4.97 22.81
C ILE A 117 9.90 -3.72 23.18
N ASP A 118 11.18 -3.90 23.51
CA ASP A 118 12.07 -2.81 23.87
C ASP A 118 12.72 -2.18 22.63
N ALA A 119 11.88 -1.66 21.74
CA ALA A 119 12.32 -0.98 20.54
C ALA A 119 11.29 0.06 20.12
N THR A 120 11.78 1.25 19.77
CA THR A 120 10.98 2.35 19.21
C THR A 120 11.60 2.79 17.89
N GLU A 121 10.75 3.18 16.95
CA GLU A 121 11.18 3.94 15.79
C GLU A 121 11.59 5.35 16.22
N THR A 122 12.60 5.90 15.56
CA THR A 122 13.17 7.22 15.85
C THR A 122 13.36 8.00 14.57
N THR A 123 13.24 9.32 14.63
CA THR A 123 13.44 10.20 13.48
C THR A 123 14.85 10.77 13.51
N LEU A 124 15.64 10.58 12.43
CA LEU A 124 16.97 11.17 12.35
C LEU A 124 16.90 12.71 12.16
N PRO A 125 17.97 13.46 12.49
CA PRO A 125 17.97 14.92 12.40
C PRO A 125 17.56 15.46 11.02
N ASP A 126 17.90 14.77 9.95
CA ASP A 126 17.59 15.14 8.57
C ASP A 126 16.30 14.50 8.02
N GLU A 127 15.55 13.76 8.85
CA GLU A 127 14.32 13.05 8.45
C GLU A 127 13.03 13.69 8.95
N TRP A 128 13.11 14.75 9.76
CA TRP A 128 11.94 15.50 10.21
C TRP A 128 11.27 16.21 9.03
N ARG A 129 10.00 15.90 8.76
CA ARG A 129 9.28 16.41 7.59
C ARG A 129 8.36 17.58 7.93
N THR A 130 8.17 18.50 6.98
CA THR A 130 7.19 19.59 7.11
C THR A 130 5.79 19.16 6.68
N GLN A 131 4.77 19.90 7.08
CA GLN A 131 3.39 19.65 6.68
C GLN A 131 3.18 20.03 5.20
N ALA A 132 2.60 19.13 4.39
CA ALA A 132 2.29 19.45 3.00
C ALA A 132 1.18 20.52 2.90
N ILE A 133 1.35 21.49 1.98
CA ILE A 133 0.46 22.64 1.80
C ILE A 133 -0.89 22.20 1.19
N ASN A 134 -0.84 21.39 0.14
CA ASN A 134 -2.03 20.98 -0.62
C ASN A 134 -2.71 19.73 -0.05
N ASN A 135 -1.97 18.92 0.70
CA ASN A 135 -2.48 17.72 1.33
C ASN A 135 -2.24 17.74 2.84
N ARG A 136 -3.26 18.11 3.61
CA ARG A 136 -3.20 18.16 5.08
C ARG A 136 -3.00 16.79 5.75
N GLN A 137 -3.11 15.69 5.01
CA GLN A 137 -2.85 14.33 5.51
C GLN A 137 -1.42 13.85 5.19
N GLY A 138 -0.68 14.58 4.35
CA GLY A 138 0.66 14.22 3.90
C GLY A 138 1.75 15.10 4.51
N SER A 139 2.99 14.73 4.26
CA SER A 139 4.17 15.50 4.62
C SER A 139 4.92 15.93 3.35
N ALA A 140 5.72 16.97 3.44
CA ALA A 140 6.52 17.51 2.35
C ALA A 140 7.88 18.01 2.87
N GLY A 141 8.91 17.91 2.04
CA GLY A 141 10.25 18.41 2.38
C GLY A 141 10.82 17.87 3.70
N PHE A 142 11.96 18.42 4.09
CA PHE A 142 12.62 18.14 5.37
C PHE A 142 12.96 19.46 6.08
N LEU A 143 12.95 19.43 7.41
CA LEU A 143 13.51 20.50 8.22
C LEU A 143 15.04 20.52 8.07
N ASP A 144 15.64 21.65 8.42
CA ASP A 144 17.09 21.75 8.51
C ASP A 144 17.63 20.82 9.62
N ALA A 145 18.72 20.11 9.34
CA ALA A 145 19.28 19.13 10.26
C ALA A 145 19.69 19.76 11.60
N ALA A 146 20.11 21.02 11.64
CA ALA A 146 20.47 21.69 12.90
C ALA A 146 19.25 21.90 13.81
N VAL A 147 18.05 22.06 13.23
CA VAL A 147 16.79 22.07 14.00
C VAL A 147 16.46 20.63 14.42
N GLY A 148 16.61 19.68 13.50
CA GLY A 148 16.32 18.27 13.75
C GLY A 148 17.16 17.62 14.84
N GLU A 149 18.41 18.04 15.04
CA GLU A 149 19.28 17.52 16.11
C GLU A 149 18.64 17.68 17.50
N GLY A 150 18.04 18.84 17.77
CA GLY A 150 17.32 19.09 19.02
C GLY A 150 16.08 18.20 19.15
N LEU A 151 15.30 18.08 18.07
CA LEU A 151 14.07 17.28 18.05
C LEU A 151 14.34 15.78 18.23
N THR A 152 15.36 15.25 17.55
CA THR A 152 15.79 13.85 17.71
C THR A 152 16.26 13.59 19.13
N LYS A 153 17.02 14.50 19.73
CA LYS A 153 17.47 14.36 21.12
C LYS A 153 16.29 14.37 22.11
N ASP A 154 15.34 15.28 21.94
CA ASP A 154 14.13 15.35 22.77
C ASP A 154 13.30 14.04 22.66
N GLU A 155 13.18 13.50 21.44
CA GLU A 155 12.54 12.20 21.18
C GLU A 155 13.26 11.05 21.90
N GLU A 156 14.59 10.98 21.81
CA GLU A 156 15.41 9.96 22.49
C GLU A 156 15.26 10.02 24.02
N GLU A 157 15.30 11.23 24.60
CA GLU A 157 15.11 11.44 26.03
C GLU A 157 13.72 10.99 26.48
N LEU A 158 12.67 11.33 25.72
CA LEU A 158 11.30 10.88 25.99
C LEU A 158 11.16 9.36 25.90
N HIS A 159 11.68 8.74 24.84
CA HIS A 159 11.63 7.28 24.67
C HIS A 159 12.31 6.56 25.84
N LYS A 160 13.48 7.04 26.26
CA LYS A 160 14.21 6.49 27.41
C LYS A 160 13.43 6.64 28.71
N LEU A 161 12.84 7.81 28.97
CA LEU A 161 12.03 8.05 30.17
C LEU A 161 10.79 7.15 30.20
N SER A 162 10.04 7.06 29.09
CA SER A 162 8.89 6.17 28.96
C SER A 162 9.25 4.73 29.25
N ARG A 163 10.41 4.26 28.76
CA ARG A 163 10.88 2.90 29.03
C ARG A 163 11.24 2.68 30.50
N GLN A 164 11.97 3.60 31.12
CA GLN A 164 12.31 3.53 32.54
C GLN A 164 11.06 3.49 33.43
N ILE A 165 10.03 4.28 33.11
CA ILE A 165 8.74 4.27 33.82
C ILE A 165 8.05 2.92 33.65
N TYR A 166 8.03 2.38 32.43
CA TYR A 166 7.47 1.05 32.14
C TYR A 166 8.16 -0.04 32.98
N ASP A 167 9.49 -0.12 32.96
CA ASP A 167 10.25 -1.16 33.67
C ASP A 167 10.11 -1.04 35.20
N LYS A 168 10.05 0.19 35.72
CA LYS A 168 9.74 0.44 37.14
C LYS A 168 8.37 -0.12 37.52
N ARG A 169 7.35 0.07 36.68
CA ARG A 169 6.00 -0.46 36.92
C ARG A 169 5.97 -1.98 36.87
N ILE A 170 6.63 -2.58 35.88
CA ILE A 170 6.74 -4.05 35.78
C ILE A 170 7.43 -4.62 37.04
N SER A 171 8.53 -4.01 37.47
CA SER A 171 9.28 -4.44 38.67
C SER A 171 8.47 -4.29 39.95
N ALA A 172 7.55 -3.32 40.01
CA ALA A 172 6.64 -3.11 41.13
C ALA A 172 5.40 -4.03 41.11
N GLY A 173 5.28 -4.96 40.14
CA GLY A 173 4.15 -5.88 40.04
C GLY A 173 2.88 -5.27 39.42
N VAL A 174 2.97 -4.11 38.77
CA VAL A 174 1.84 -3.51 38.05
C VAL A 174 1.44 -4.40 36.87
N ALA A 175 0.13 -4.58 36.65
CA ALA A 175 -0.39 -5.35 35.54
C ALA A 175 0.14 -4.81 34.19
N ARG A 176 0.56 -5.69 33.29
CA ARG A 176 1.21 -5.34 32.00
C ARG A 176 0.39 -4.36 31.16
N GLU A 177 -0.93 -4.52 31.16
CA GLU A 177 -1.86 -3.64 30.43
C GLU A 177 -1.94 -2.22 30.99
N GLN A 178 -1.64 -2.03 32.27
CA GLN A 178 -1.52 -0.71 32.89
C GLN A 178 -0.11 -0.16 32.75
N ALA A 179 0.92 -1.01 32.88
CA ALA A 179 2.32 -0.59 32.82
C ALA A 179 2.66 0.10 31.50
N ARG A 180 2.14 -0.41 30.38
CA ARG A 180 2.42 0.03 29.01
C ARG A 180 1.77 1.35 28.57
N LYS A 181 0.91 1.96 29.39
CA LYS A 181 0.05 3.08 28.96
C LYS A 181 0.80 4.28 28.39
N ASP A 182 2.04 4.50 28.82
CA ASP A 182 2.87 5.63 28.41
C ASP A 182 3.94 5.25 27.37
N LEU A 183 3.91 4.01 26.87
CA LEU A 183 4.77 3.63 25.75
C LEU A 183 4.30 4.38 24.49
N PRO A 184 5.22 5.03 23.75
CA PRO A 184 4.87 5.84 22.60
C PRO A 184 4.35 4.97 21.44
N LEU A 185 3.59 5.57 20.52
CA LEU A 185 3.11 4.88 19.32
C LEU A 185 4.26 4.43 18.38
N SER A 186 5.46 5.00 18.54
CA SER A 186 6.67 4.55 17.85
C SER A 186 7.17 3.19 18.35
N THR A 187 6.64 2.64 19.46
CA THR A 187 7.01 1.31 19.95
C THR A 187 6.63 0.24 18.92
N TYR A 188 7.55 -0.68 18.67
CA TYR A 188 7.33 -1.80 17.75
C TYR A 188 6.33 -2.82 18.31
N THR A 189 5.52 -3.37 17.40
CA THR A 189 4.68 -4.56 17.61
C THR A 189 5.05 -5.63 16.58
N GLU A 190 4.62 -6.86 16.81
CA GLU A 190 4.73 -7.95 15.85
C GLU A 190 3.34 -8.50 15.53
N ALA A 191 3.11 -8.86 14.27
CA ALA A 191 1.83 -9.40 13.84
C ALA A 191 1.96 -10.42 12.72
N TYR A 192 1.10 -11.43 12.76
CA TYR A 192 0.77 -12.20 11.58
C TYR A 192 -0.35 -11.50 10.82
N TRP A 193 -0.13 -11.31 9.53
CA TRP A 193 -1.08 -10.69 8.61
C TRP A 193 -1.26 -11.58 7.39
N LYS A 194 -2.47 -12.11 7.20
CA LYS A 194 -2.84 -12.96 6.06
C LYS A 194 -3.84 -12.23 5.19
N ILE A 195 -3.62 -12.21 3.88
CA ILE A 195 -4.48 -11.51 2.91
C ILE A 195 -4.46 -12.23 1.57
N ASP A 196 -5.56 -12.16 0.81
CA ASP A 196 -5.60 -12.60 -0.58
C ASP A 196 -4.94 -11.57 -1.53
N LEU A 197 -4.59 -12.00 -2.74
CA LEU A 197 -3.83 -11.18 -3.68
C LEU A 197 -4.65 -9.97 -4.17
N HIS A 198 -5.96 -10.08 -4.39
CA HIS A 198 -6.76 -8.93 -4.82
C HIS A 198 -6.70 -7.81 -3.78
N ASN A 199 -6.95 -8.16 -2.52
CA ASN A 199 -6.91 -7.21 -1.42
C ASN A 199 -5.48 -6.72 -1.11
N LEU A 200 -4.46 -7.55 -1.35
CA LEU A 200 -3.06 -7.14 -1.28
C LEU A 200 -2.71 -6.08 -2.34
N LEU A 201 -3.13 -6.27 -3.59
CA LEU A 201 -2.89 -5.28 -4.66
C LEU A 201 -3.56 -3.94 -4.32
N ASN A 202 -4.76 -3.96 -3.72
CA ASN A 202 -5.40 -2.74 -3.22
C ASN A 202 -4.65 -2.11 -2.02
N PHE A 203 -4.15 -2.92 -1.09
CA PHE A 203 -3.28 -2.45 -0.01
C PHE A 203 -2.05 -1.74 -0.57
N LEU A 204 -1.35 -2.37 -1.51
CA LEU A 204 -0.16 -1.82 -2.14
C LEU A 204 -0.47 -0.54 -2.90
N HIS A 205 -1.59 -0.50 -3.64
CA HIS A 205 -2.00 0.69 -4.38
C HIS A 205 -2.16 1.88 -3.43
N LEU A 206 -2.90 1.72 -2.33
CA LEU A 206 -3.13 2.80 -1.36
C LEU A 206 -1.92 3.16 -0.50
N ARG A 207 -0.98 2.22 -0.28
CA ARG A 207 0.16 2.42 0.63
C ARG A 207 1.45 2.79 -0.08
N MET A 208 1.55 2.59 -1.40
CA MET A 208 2.67 3.05 -2.21
C MET A 208 2.46 4.46 -2.78
N GLU A 209 1.27 5.05 -2.64
CA GLU A 209 1.02 6.44 -3.01
C GLU A 209 2.00 7.40 -2.32
N LEU A 210 2.41 8.46 -3.05
CA LEU A 210 3.38 9.45 -2.53
C LEU A 210 2.86 10.19 -1.29
N ASN A 211 1.54 10.28 -1.13
CA ASN A 211 0.91 10.92 0.01
C ASN A 211 0.74 10.02 1.24
N ALA A 212 1.00 8.71 1.11
CA ALA A 212 1.03 7.82 2.25
C ALA A 212 2.23 8.19 3.14
N GLN A 213 2.08 7.96 4.44
CA GLN A 213 3.18 8.15 5.38
C GLN A 213 4.38 7.27 4.96
N LEU A 214 5.59 7.86 4.95
CA LEU A 214 6.81 7.21 4.45
C LEU A 214 7.03 5.82 5.07
N GLU A 215 6.78 5.68 6.37
CA GLU A 215 6.99 4.43 7.09
C GLU A 215 6.18 3.29 6.46
N ILE A 216 4.85 3.44 6.33
CA ILE A 216 4.00 2.39 5.74
C ILE A 216 4.30 2.19 4.25
N ARG A 217 4.73 3.24 3.55
CA ARG A 217 5.18 3.14 2.16
C ARG A 217 6.42 2.26 2.03
N ASN A 218 7.42 2.40 2.90
CA ASN A 218 8.62 1.55 2.90
C ASN A 218 8.25 0.06 3.07
N TYR A 219 7.29 -0.26 3.94
CA TYR A 219 6.78 -1.64 4.05
C TYR A 219 6.07 -2.11 2.77
N ALA A 220 5.21 -1.27 2.19
CA ALA A 220 4.48 -1.61 0.98
C ALA A 220 5.42 -1.81 -0.22
N GLU A 221 6.43 -0.96 -0.37
CA GLU A 221 7.47 -1.09 -1.40
C GLU A 221 8.26 -2.39 -1.25
N VAL A 222 8.66 -2.76 -0.03
CA VAL A 222 9.34 -4.05 0.22
C VAL A 222 8.41 -5.22 -0.10
N ILE A 223 7.14 -5.18 0.30
CA ILE A 223 6.18 -6.24 -0.04
C ILE A 223 5.99 -6.34 -1.56
N CYS A 224 5.85 -5.22 -2.27
CA CYS A 224 5.62 -5.22 -3.70
C CYS A 224 6.86 -5.74 -4.47
N ASN A 225 8.01 -5.15 -4.20
CA ASN A 225 9.23 -5.36 -4.97
C ASN A 225 9.97 -6.64 -4.58
N GLU A 226 9.94 -7.00 -3.29
CA GLU A 226 10.66 -8.18 -2.83
C GLU A 226 9.80 -9.45 -2.79
N ILE A 227 8.50 -9.33 -2.54
CA ILE A 227 7.62 -10.49 -2.31
C ILE A 227 6.69 -10.71 -3.49
N VAL A 228 5.80 -9.76 -3.81
CA VAL A 228 4.77 -9.94 -4.86
C VAL A 228 5.41 -10.16 -6.23
N LYS A 229 6.47 -9.43 -6.56
CA LYS A 229 7.23 -9.60 -7.81
C LYS A 229 7.78 -11.01 -7.98
N ARG A 230 8.22 -11.67 -6.91
CA ARG A 230 8.71 -13.05 -6.93
C ARG A 230 7.56 -14.06 -6.95
N TRP A 231 6.49 -13.78 -6.23
CA TRP A 231 5.33 -14.66 -6.06
C TRP A 231 4.49 -14.81 -7.33
N VAL A 232 4.09 -13.69 -7.93
CA VAL A 232 3.14 -13.63 -9.06
C VAL A 232 3.66 -12.67 -10.13
N PRO A 233 4.79 -12.98 -10.79
CA PRO A 233 5.48 -12.06 -11.69
C PRO A 233 4.62 -11.58 -12.89
N MET A 234 3.69 -12.38 -13.40
CA MET A 234 2.79 -11.95 -14.48
C MET A 234 1.76 -10.95 -13.96
N THR A 235 1.16 -11.24 -12.81
CA THR A 235 0.24 -10.32 -12.13
C THR A 235 0.93 -9.04 -11.71
N TRP A 236 2.16 -9.11 -11.19
CA TRP A 236 2.95 -7.93 -10.81
C TRP A 236 3.20 -6.98 -11.98
N LYS A 237 3.55 -7.51 -13.17
CA LYS A 237 3.68 -6.71 -14.39
C LYS A 237 2.36 -6.05 -14.78
N ALA A 238 1.26 -6.80 -14.77
CA ALA A 238 -0.06 -6.27 -15.10
C ALA A 238 -0.50 -5.20 -14.08
N TYR A 239 -0.21 -5.39 -12.80
CA TYR A 239 -0.48 -4.44 -11.72
C TYR A 239 0.23 -3.10 -11.95
N TRP A 240 1.49 -3.15 -12.38
CA TRP A 240 2.23 -1.94 -12.70
C TRP A 240 1.57 -1.18 -13.85
N ASP A 241 1.28 -1.87 -14.96
CA ASP A 241 0.70 -1.23 -16.15
C ASP A 241 -0.73 -0.67 -15.95
N TYR A 242 -1.56 -1.36 -15.15
CA TYR A 242 -3.00 -1.07 -15.09
C TYR A 242 -3.46 -0.43 -13.78
N MET A 243 -2.62 -0.38 -12.75
CA MET A 243 -2.95 0.27 -11.48
C MET A 243 -1.95 1.37 -11.14
N MET A 244 -0.64 1.07 -11.13
CA MET A 244 0.37 2.01 -10.63
C MET A 244 0.78 3.07 -11.65
N ASP A 245 1.13 2.65 -12.88
CA ASP A 245 1.50 3.55 -13.98
C ASP A 245 0.27 3.94 -14.83
N SER A 246 -0.90 3.93 -14.21
CA SER A 246 -2.17 4.27 -14.86
C SER A 246 -2.68 5.63 -14.38
N MET A 247 -3.45 6.30 -15.23
CA MET A 247 -4.11 7.56 -14.89
C MET A 247 -5.58 7.46 -15.26
N THR A 248 -6.46 7.84 -14.32
CA THR A 248 -7.90 7.87 -14.55
C THR A 248 -8.37 9.30 -14.81
N PHE A 249 -9.30 9.42 -15.74
CA PHE A 249 -9.99 10.67 -16.05
C PHE A 249 -11.48 10.50 -15.80
N SER A 250 -12.07 11.45 -15.07
CA SER A 250 -13.50 11.58 -14.86
C SER A 250 -14.20 11.90 -16.18
N GLY A 251 -15.52 11.72 -16.23
CA GLY A 251 -16.30 12.05 -17.41
C GLY A 251 -16.18 13.53 -17.82
N LEU A 252 -15.98 14.44 -16.87
CA LEU A 252 -15.75 15.86 -17.16
C LEU A 252 -14.36 16.10 -17.74
N GLU A 253 -13.33 15.49 -17.15
CA GLU A 253 -11.95 15.59 -17.64
C GLU A 253 -11.85 15.10 -19.08
N ILE A 254 -12.51 13.99 -19.41
CA ILE A 254 -12.58 13.45 -20.78
C ILE A 254 -13.23 14.45 -21.74
N LYS A 255 -14.33 15.10 -21.35
CA LYS A 255 -15.00 16.12 -22.18
C LYS A 255 -14.07 17.31 -22.45
N ILE A 256 -13.41 17.82 -21.40
CA ILE A 256 -12.48 18.94 -21.52
C ILE A 256 -11.31 18.56 -22.42
N ILE A 257 -10.66 17.41 -22.21
CA ILE A 257 -9.57 16.92 -23.05
C ILE A 257 -10.02 16.77 -24.51
N THR A 258 -11.22 16.27 -24.75
CA THR A 258 -11.77 16.13 -26.12
C THR A 258 -11.84 17.49 -26.81
N GLU A 259 -12.36 18.51 -26.13
CA GLU A 259 -12.45 19.85 -26.70
C GLU A 259 -11.11 20.58 -26.77
N MET A 260 -10.13 20.24 -25.91
CA MET A 260 -8.74 20.67 -26.06
C MET A 260 -8.14 20.17 -27.39
N ILE A 261 -8.42 18.91 -27.76
CA ILE A 261 -7.97 18.33 -29.02
C ILE A 261 -8.67 18.98 -30.22
N ASN A 262 -9.97 19.28 -30.10
CA ASN A 262 -10.74 19.97 -31.15
C ASN A 262 -10.39 21.46 -31.28
N GLY A 263 -9.80 22.06 -30.24
CA GLY A 263 -9.51 23.50 -30.19
C GLY A 263 -10.73 24.39 -29.86
N ASP A 264 -11.82 23.82 -29.33
CA ASP A 264 -13.03 24.58 -28.98
C ASP A 264 -12.91 25.19 -27.57
N LYS A 265 -12.23 26.34 -27.47
CA LYS A 265 -12.05 27.05 -26.20
C LYS A 265 -13.38 27.44 -25.55
N LYS A 266 -14.42 27.72 -26.34
CA LYS A 266 -15.72 28.12 -25.79
C LYS A 266 -16.35 26.97 -25.01
N ARG A 267 -16.39 25.77 -25.59
CA ARG A 267 -16.94 24.59 -24.91
C ARG A 267 -16.17 24.21 -23.66
N ILE A 268 -14.84 24.36 -23.67
CA ILE A 268 -14.01 24.13 -22.48
C ILE A 268 -14.45 25.05 -21.33
N ILE A 269 -14.61 26.34 -21.60
CA ILE A 269 -15.04 27.33 -20.60
C ILE A 269 -16.47 27.02 -20.14
N ASP A 270 -17.38 26.69 -21.05
CA ASP A 270 -18.77 26.34 -20.73
C ASP A 270 -18.82 25.10 -19.79
N TYR A 271 -18.11 24.01 -20.12
CA TYR A 271 -18.01 22.84 -19.24
C TYR A 271 -17.40 23.17 -17.88
N GLY A 272 -16.34 23.97 -17.85
CA GLY A 272 -15.70 24.40 -16.62
C GLY A 272 -16.65 25.20 -15.72
N LYS A 273 -17.49 26.08 -16.29
CA LYS A 273 -18.49 26.86 -15.55
C LYS A 273 -19.64 26.00 -15.04
N GLU A 274 -20.24 25.19 -15.92
CA GLU A 274 -21.37 24.30 -15.60
C GLU A 274 -21.06 23.36 -14.44
N ASN A 275 -19.80 22.93 -14.31
CA ASN A 275 -19.35 22.01 -13.27
C ASN A 275 -18.63 22.73 -12.11
N GLY A 276 -18.68 24.07 -12.06
CA GLY A 276 -18.15 24.85 -10.96
C GLY A 276 -16.63 24.81 -10.80
N TRP A 277 -15.89 24.45 -11.84
CA TRP A 277 -14.43 24.54 -11.90
C TRP A 277 -13.98 25.98 -12.20
N LEU A 278 -14.70 26.67 -13.07
CA LEU A 278 -14.43 28.05 -13.45
C LEU A 278 -15.47 29.02 -12.85
N ALA A 279 -15.08 30.28 -12.68
CA ALA A 279 -15.99 31.38 -12.37
C ALA A 279 -16.66 31.92 -13.64
N GLU A 280 -17.63 32.83 -13.49
CA GLU A 280 -18.37 33.42 -14.62
C GLU A 280 -17.49 34.22 -15.58
N ASP A 281 -16.35 34.72 -15.10
CA ASP A 281 -15.32 35.37 -15.91
C ASP A 281 -14.41 34.37 -16.66
N GLY A 282 -14.61 33.06 -16.47
CA GLY A 282 -13.82 32.00 -17.07
C GLY A 282 -12.54 31.66 -16.32
N LEU A 283 -12.27 32.30 -15.17
CA LEU A 283 -11.05 32.04 -14.40
C LEU A 283 -11.20 30.81 -13.48
N PRO A 284 -10.11 30.05 -13.27
CA PRO A 284 -10.05 28.93 -12.31
C PRO A 284 -10.47 29.31 -10.89
N LYS A 285 -11.38 28.53 -10.30
CA LYS A 285 -11.67 28.64 -8.86
C LYS A 285 -10.58 27.94 -8.06
N LYS A 286 -9.70 28.73 -7.43
CA LYS A 286 -8.55 28.26 -6.62
C LYS A 286 -8.88 27.27 -5.49
N GLN A 287 -10.15 27.16 -5.09
CA GLN A 287 -10.58 26.25 -4.01
C GLN A 287 -11.16 24.93 -4.53
N ASN A 288 -11.31 24.75 -5.85
CA ASN A 288 -11.85 23.53 -6.43
C ASN A 288 -10.75 22.45 -6.49
N ARG A 289 -10.92 21.38 -5.71
CA ARG A 289 -9.96 20.28 -5.63
C ARG A 289 -9.92 19.42 -6.88
N GLU A 290 -11.06 19.14 -7.50
CA GLU A 290 -11.12 18.32 -8.72
C GLU A 290 -10.42 19.02 -9.88
N LEU A 291 -10.58 20.35 -9.99
CA LEU A 291 -9.83 21.15 -10.96
C LEU A 291 -8.33 21.06 -10.71
N PHE A 292 -7.89 21.19 -9.46
CA PHE A 292 -6.47 21.08 -9.10
C PHE A 292 -5.91 19.69 -9.42
N GLU A 293 -6.65 18.61 -9.12
CA GLU A 293 -6.27 17.24 -9.48
C GLU A 293 -6.16 17.07 -11.00
N PHE A 294 -7.09 17.65 -11.77
CA PHE A 294 -7.01 17.64 -13.22
C PHE A 294 -5.81 18.41 -13.75
N GLU A 295 -5.51 19.58 -13.17
CA GLU A 295 -4.32 20.38 -13.51
C GLU A 295 -3.03 19.58 -13.30
N GLU A 296 -2.90 18.87 -12.18
CA GLU A 296 -1.75 18.00 -11.92
C GLU A 296 -1.65 16.85 -12.94
N LYS A 297 -2.79 16.28 -13.38
CA LYS A 297 -2.80 15.27 -14.45
C LYS A 297 -2.33 15.84 -15.78
N LEU A 298 -2.78 17.04 -16.16
CA LEU A 298 -2.32 17.71 -17.38
C LEU A 298 -0.82 18.01 -17.34
N GLU A 299 -0.31 18.47 -16.19
CA GLU A 299 1.13 18.71 -16.00
C GLU A 299 1.95 17.43 -16.15
N LYS A 300 1.50 16.32 -15.57
CA LYS A 300 2.13 14.99 -15.77
C LYS A 300 2.15 14.58 -17.24
N LEU A 301 1.12 14.92 -18.02
CA LEU A 301 1.05 14.70 -19.46
C LEU A 301 1.78 15.76 -20.30
N LYS A 302 2.39 16.78 -19.67
CA LYS A 302 3.02 17.93 -20.35
C LYS A 302 2.06 18.69 -21.26
N LEU A 303 0.78 18.78 -20.86
CA LEU A 303 -0.25 19.53 -21.55
C LEU A 303 -0.44 20.90 -20.89
N ASN A 304 -0.73 21.92 -21.72
CA ASN A 304 -1.07 23.24 -21.22
C ASN A 304 -2.47 23.27 -20.60
N LYS A 305 -2.62 24.08 -19.55
CA LYS A 305 -3.91 24.38 -18.94
C LYS A 305 -4.81 25.11 -19.97
N PRO A 306 -6.07 24.68 -20.16
CA PRO A 306 -6.88 25.13 -21.30
C PRO A 306 -7.73 26.40 -21.09
N TRP A 307 -7.76 26.94 -19.86
CA TRP A 307 -8.47 28.18 -19.52
C TRP A 307 -7.60 29.42 -19.76
#